data_AF-A0A645HR86-F1
#
_entry.id   AF-A0A645HR86-F1
#
_cell.length_a   1.000
_cell.length_b   1.000
_cell.length_c   1.000
_cell.angle_alpha   90.00
_cell.angle_beta   90.00
_cell.angle_gamma   90.00
#
_symmetry.space_group_name_H-M   'P 1'
#
loop_
_entity.id
_entity.type
_entity.pdbx_description
1 polymer ?
#
loop_
_entity_poly.entity_id
_entity_poly.type
_entity_poly.pdbx_seq_one_letter_code
_entity_poly.pdbx_strand_id
1 'polypeptide(L)'
;MIAQQATQFAERGLYSFMSFTAMLSISLALINILPFPALDGGHLLIIIIEAIIKREIPVKAKLIAQQIGMFLLLALMAYVIFNDVQKIL
;
A
#
# COMPACT_ATOMS: atom_id res chain seq x y z
N MET A 1 -0.29 18.26 3.90
CA MET A 1 0.17 18.57 2.53
C MET A 1 -0.80 18.06 1.47
N ILE A 2 -1.19 16.78 1.45
CA ILE A 2 -2.16 16.24 0.47
C ILE A 2 -3.55 16.90 0.59
N ALA A 3 -4.05 17.11 1.81
CA ALA A 3 -5.34 17.78 2.03
C ALA A 3 -5.37 19.23 1.51
N GLN A 4 -4.29 20.00 1.72
CA GLN A 4 -4.19 21.38 1.21
C GLN A 4 -4.06 21.43 -0.31
N GLN A 5 -3.35 20.47 -0.92
CA GLN A 5 -3.29 20.35 -2.39
C GLN A 5 -4.67 19.97 -2.96
N ALA A 6 -5.40 19.06 -2.32
CA ALA A 6 -6.75 18.68 -2.73
C ALA A 6 -7.71 19.89 -2.74
N THR A 7 -7.64 20.77 -1.73
CA THR A 7 -8.44 22.02 -1.69
C THR A 7 -8.07 22.97 -2.82
N GLN A 8 -6.78 23.16 -3.10
CA GLN A 8 -6.32 24.00 -4.21
C GLN A 8 -6.75 23.46 -5.59
N PHE A 9 -6.80 22.13 -5.76
CA PHE A 9 -7.27 21.51 -7.00
C PHE A 9 -8.80 21.53 -7.14
N ALA A 10 -9.55 21.52 -6.03
CA ALA A 10 -11.00 21.70 -6.04
C ALA A 10 -11.41 23.13 -6.45
N GLU A 11 -10.65 24.15 -6.03
CA GLU A 11 -10.88 25.54 -6.40
C GLU A 11 -10.54 25.86 -7.86
N ARG A 12 -9.69 25.05 -8.52
CA ARG A 12 -9.31 25.19 -9.93
C ARG A 12 -10.30 24.54 -10.92
N GLY A 13 -11.41 24.00 -10.43
CA GLY A 13 -12.49 23.42 -11.24
C GLY A 13 -12.44 21.91 -11.39
N LEU A 14 -13.54 21.34 -11.91
CA LEU A 14 -13.85 19.91 -11.90
C LEU A 14 -12.80 19.04 -12.61
N TYR A 15 -12.22 19.55 -13.71
CA TYR A 15 -11.18 18.85 -14.46
C TYR A 15 -9.89 18.69 -13.65
N SER A 16 -9.43 19.75 -12.99
CA SER A 16 -8.21 19.72 -12.18
C SER A 16 -8.34 18.78 -10.97
N PHE A 17 -9.52 18.73 -10.36
CA PHE A 17 -9.83 17.82 -9.28
C PHE A 17 -9.84 16.36 -9.73
N MET A 18 -10.44 16.06 -10.89
CA MET A 18 -10.43 14.71 -11.47
C MET A 18 -9.01 14.25 -11.81
N SER A 19 -8.17 15.12 -12.41
CA SER A 19 -6.77 14.78 -12.71
C SER A 19 -5.97 14.49 -11.44
N PHE A 20 -6.12 15.29 -10.40
CA PHE A 20 -5.47 15.05 -9.11
C PHE A 20 -5.93 13.72 -8.48
N THR A 21 -7.24 13.48 -8.48
CA THR A 21 -7.82 12.23 -7.96
C THR A 21 -7.33 11.02 -8.75
N ALA A 22 -7.28 11.10 -10.08
CA ALA A 22 -6.76 10.04 -10.93
C ALA A 22 -5.29 9.74 -10.64
N MET A 23 -4.46 10.78 -10.47
CA MET A 23 -3.04 10.62 -10.12
C MET A 23 -2.87 9.92 -8.76
N LEU A 24 -3.66 10.31 -7.75
CA LEU A 24 -3.65 9.64 -6.45
C LEU A 24 -4.08 8.18 -6.56
N SER A 25 -5.19 7.91 -7.27
CA SER A 25 -5.70 6.56 -7.46
C SER A 25 -4.69 5.64 -8.15
N ILE A 26 -4.00 6.12 -9.19
CA ILE A 26 -2.95 5.35 -9.88
C ILE A 26 -1.79 5.08 -8.92
N SER A 27 -1.37 6.09 -8.14
CA SER A 27 -0.29 5.94 -7.17
C SER A 27 -0.62 4.89 -6.10
N LEU A 28 -1.85 4.92 -5.58
CA LEU A 28 -2.34 3.92 -4.62
C LEU A 28 -2.46 2.53 -5.25
N ALA A 29 -2.96 2.43 -6.48
CA ALA A 29 -3.04 1.17 -7.20
C ALA A 29 -1.66 0.52 -7.39
N LEU A 30 -0.65 1.31 -7.77
CA LEU A 30 0.72 0.83 -7.93
C LEU A 30 1.30 0.30 -6.61
N ILE A 31 1.10 1.02 -5.51
CA ILE A 31 1.55 0.58 -4.18
C ILE A 31 0.82 -0.71 -3.77
N ASN A 32 -0.50 -0.77 -3.94
CA ASN A 32 -1.28 -1.94 -3.53
C ASN A 32 -1.03 -3.18 -4.38
N ILE A 33 -0.50 -3.08 -5.59
CA ILE A 33 -0.12 -4.25 -6.41
C ILE A 33 1.19 -4.89 -5.93
N LEU A 34 1.98 -4.20 -5.09
CA LEU A 34 3.26 -4.71 -4.63
C LEU A 34 3.13 -6.04 -3.87
N PRO A 35 4.12 -6.94 -4.02
CA PRO A 35 4.12 -8.29 -3.45
C PRO A 35 4.36 -8.32 -1.93
N PHE A 36 3.59 -7.56 -1.16
CA PHE A 36 3.82 -7.37 0.28
C PHE A 36 2.67 -7.99 1.09
N PRO A 37 2.90 -8.87 2.10
CA PRO A 37 1.84 -9.65 2.75
C PRO A 37 0.81 -8.86 3.56
N ALA A 38 1.02 -7.56 3.76
CA ALA A 38 0.06 -6.64 4.40
C ALA A 38 -0.70 -5.74 3.39
N LEU A 39 -0.40 -5.85 2.09
CA LEU A 39 -1.04 -5.13 0.99
C LEU A 39 -1.91 -6.08 0.14
N ASP A 40 -2.85 -5.51 -0.61
CA ASP A 40 -3.77 -6.27 -1.47
C ASP A 40 -3.02 -7.18 -2.47
N GLY A 41 -1.89 -6.72 -2.99
CA GLY A 41 -1.02 -7.43 -3.92
C GLY A 41 -0.36 -8.66 -3.32
N GLY A 42 -0.12 -8.68 -2.01
CA GLY A 42 0.34 -9.87 -1.29
C GLY A 42 -0.69 -10.99 -1.31
N HIS A 43 -1.96 -10.65 -1.11
CA HIS A 43 -3.08 -11.61 -1.24
C HIS A 43 -3.24 -12.07 -2.69
N LEU A 44 -3.13 -11.15 -3.64
CA LEU A 44 -3.20 -11.43 -5.07
C LEU A 44 -2.15 -12.46 -5.50
N LEU A 45 -0.92 -12.36 -4.97
CA LEU A 45 0.14 -13.34 -5.23
C LEU A 45 -0.13 -14.69 -4.61
N ILE A 46 -0.66 -14.74 -3.40
CA ILE A 46 -1.06 -16.01 -2.78
C ILE A 46 -2.08 -16.71 -3.69
N ILE A 47 -3.07 -15.97 -4.20
CA ILE A 47 -4.07 -16.51 -5.13
C ILE A 47 -3.43 -16.99 -6.44
N ILE A 48 -2.50 -16.21 -7.02
CA ILE A 48 -1.78 -16.61 -8.23
C ILE A 48 -0.98 -17.89 -8.00
N ILE A 49 -0.29 -17.99 -6.85
CA ILE A 49 0.47 -19.18 -6.47
C ILE A 49 -0.47 -20.38 -6.28
N GLU A 50 -1.62 -20.20 -5.64
CA GLU A 50 -2.63 -21.25 -5.49
C GLU A 50 -3.20 -21.70 -6.83
N ALA A 51 -3.41 -20.78 -7.78
CA ALA A 51 -3.86 -21.09 -9.13
C ALA A 51 -2.81 -21.89 -9.92
N ILE A 52 -1.52 -21.57 -9.76
CA ILE A 52 -0.42 -22.30 -10.40
C ILE A 52 -0.24 -23.69 -9.79
N ILE A 53 -0.22 -23.78 -8.45
CA ILE A 53 -0.01 -25.03 -7.71
C ILE A 53 -1.29 -25.91 -7.72
N LYS A 54 -2.44 -25.33 -8.08
CA LYS A 54 -3.77 -25.96 -8.05
C LYS A 54 -4.11 -26.57 -6.68
N ARG A 55 -3.58 -25.98 -5.61
CA ARG A 55 -3.80 -26.43 -4.24
C ARG A 55 -3.86 -25.22 -3.33
N GLU A 56 -4.82 -25.24 -2.41
CA GLU A 56 -4.96 -24.20 -1.41
C GLU A 56 -3.80 -24.25 -0.39
N ILE A 57 -3.22 -23.09 -0.14
CA ILE A 57 -2.25 -22.88 0.92
C ILE A 57 -3.02 -22.94 2.25
N PRO A 58 -2.53 -23.73 3.23
CA PRO A 58 -3.22 -23.87 4.50
C PRO A 58 -3.39 -22.52 5.19
N VAL A 59 -4.56 -22.31 5.78
CA VAL A 59 -4.94 -21.06 6.47
C VAL A 59 -3.88 -20.62 7.49
N LYS A 60 -3.29 -21.57 8.23
CA LYS A 60 -2.19 -21.30 9.17
C LYS A 60 -0.99 -20.63 8.51
N ALA A 61 -0.60 -21.08 7.31
CA ALA A 61 0.53 -20.47 6.59
C ALA A 61 0.18 -19.07 6.08
N LYS A 62 -1.04 -18.85 5.59
CA LYS A 62 -1.53 -17.51 5.19
C LYS A 62 -1.51 -16.52 6.36
N LEU A 63 -2.00 -16.95 7.53
CA LEU A 63 -2.00 -16.14 8.76
C LEU A 63 -0.59 -15.78 9.22
N ILE A 64 0.32 -16.75 9.22
CA ILE A 64 1.73 -16.51 9.58
C ILE A 64 2.38 -15.52 8.61
N ALA A 65 2.18 -15.70 7.30
CA ALA A 65 2.73 -14.80 6.29
C ALA A 65 2.19 -13.37 6.46
N GLN A 66 0.89 -13.22 6.73
CA GLN A 66 0.27 -11.92 6.95
C GLN A 66 0.76 -11.26 8.25
N GLN A 67 0.92 -12.02 9.33
CA GLN A 67 1.44 -11.51 10.61
C GLN A 67 2.91 -11.06 10.48
N ILE A 68 3.74 -11.85 9.79
CA ILE A 68 5.12 -11.47 9.47
C ILE A 68 5.15 -10.20 8.62
N GLY A 69 4.32 -10.13 7.57
CA GLY A 69 4.23 -8.93 6.72
C GLY A 69 3.80 -7.70 7.50
N MET A 70 2.79 -7.82 8.37
CA MET A 70 2.32 -6.73 9.22
C MET A 70 3.43 -6.25 10.17
N PHE A 71 4.13 -7.18 10.83
CA PHE A 71 5.25 -6.83 11.70
C PHE A 71 6.37 -6.10 10.94
N LEU A 72 6.75 -6.59 9.76
CA LEU A 72 7.73 -5.94 8.89
C LEU A 72 7.28 -4.55 8.44
N LEU A 73 6.00 -4.39 8.09
CA LEU A 73 5.44 -3.09 7.71
C LEU A 73 5.56 -2.09 8.87
N LEU A 74 5.13 -2.48 10.06
CA LEU A 74 5.18 -1.63 11.24
C LEU A 74 6.62 -1.28 11.63
N ALA A 75 7.53 -2.25 11.54
CA ALA A 75 8.95 -2.02 11.78
C ALA A 75 9.56 -1.04 10.77
N LEU A 76 9.22 -1.19 9.48
CA LEU A 76 9.63 -0.26 8.43
C LEU A 76 9.06 1.15 8.67
N MET A 77 7.78 1.26 9.01
CA MET A 77 7.16 2.54 9.36
C MET A 77 7.88 3.20 10.54
N ALA A 78 8.13 2.46 11.61
CA ALA A 78 8.88 2.97 12.76
C ALA A 78 10.29 3.42 12.39
N TYR A 79 11.00 2.65 11.56
CA TYR A 79 12.33 3.00 11.07
C TYR A 79 12.32 4.28 10.23
N VAL A 80 11.39 4.41 9.28
CA VAL A 80 11.24 5.60 8.45
C VAL A 80 10.92 6.82 9.30
N ILE A 81 9.97 6.71 10.23
CA ILE A 81 9.63 7.80 11.15
C ILE A 81 10.85 8.21 11.98
N PHE A 82 11.58 7.26 12.54
CA PHE A 82 12.80 7.56 13.31
C PHE A 82 13.85 8.28 12.46
N ASN A 83 14.08 7.80 11.24
CA ASN A 83 15.02 8.41 10.31
C ASN A 83 14.59 9.83 9.89
N ASP A 84 13.30 10.04 9.63
CA ASP A 84 12.76 11.37 9.30
C ASP A 84 12.87 12.34 10.47
N VAL A 85 12.63 11.88 11.71
CA VAL A 85 12.79 12.69 12.93
C VAL A 85 14.25 13.06 13.15
N GLN A 86 15.19 12.11 12.99
CA GLN A 86 16.63 12.38 13.10
C GLN A 86 17.13 13.35 12.03
N LYS A 87 16.52 13.35 10.85
CA LYS A 87 16.88 14.25 9.76
C LYS A 87 16.42 15.69 9.99
N ILE A 88 15.41 15.90 10.82
CA ILE A 88 14.82 17.21 11.13
C ILE A 88 15.48 17.85 12.37
N LEU A 89 15.99 17.04 13.30
CA LEU A 89 16.79 17.45 14.47
C LEU A 89 18.22 17.85 14.09
#